data_AF-A0A839U697-F1
#
_entry.id   AF-A0A839U697-F1
#
_cell.length_a   1.000
_cell.length_b   1.000
_cell.length_c   1.000
_cell.angle_alpha   90.00
_cell.angle_beta   90.00
_cell.angle_gamma   90.00
#
_symmetry.space_group_name_H-M   'P 1'
#
loop_
_entity.id
_entity.type
_entity.pdbx_description
1 polymer ?
#
loop_
_entity_poly.entity_id
_entity_poly.type
_entity_poly.pdbx_seq_one_letter_code
_entity_poly.pdbx_strand_id
1 'polypeptide(L)'
;MIEIVSASRCIECDICVKVCPANVFDAVPDSAPIIARQDDCQTCYLCEIYCPVDALYVAHRAEGHFPITEAEVEERNLFGSYARALGWKRGKAGGTEHDPTHRIRVAAV
;
A
#
# COMPACT_ATOMS: atom_id res chain seq x y z
N MET A 1 6.31 5.09 -7.67
CA MET A 1 4.96 4.73 -8.12
C MET A 1 4.73 3.25 -7.95
N ILE A 2 3.48 2.79 -8.01
CA ILE A 2 3.19 1.34 -7.97
C ILE A 2 3.81 0.68 -9.20
N GLU A 3 4.53 -0.42 -9.02
CA GLU A 3 5.14 -1.18 -10.14
C GLU A 3 4.59 -2.60 -10.24
N ILE A 4 4.36 -3.27 -9.10
CA ILE A 4 3.99 -4.68 -9.08
C ILE A 4 2.77 -4.93 -8.19
N VAL A 5 1.83 -5.72 -8.72
CA VAL A 5 0.85 -6.50 -7.97
C VAL A 5 1.18 -7.97 -8.19
N SER A 6 1.66 -8.66 -7.15
CA SER A 6 2.02 -10.07 -7.22
C SER A 6 0.77 -10.94 -7.19
N ALA A 7 0.45 -11.58 -8.31
CA ALA A 7 -0.69 -12.50 -8.39
C ALA A 7 -0.48 -13.76 -7.53
N SER A 8 0.77 -14.19 -7.35
CA SER A 8 1.12 -15.37 -6.54
C SER A 8 0.90 -15.15 -5.03
N ARG A 9 0.95 -13.89 -4.58
CA ARG A 9 0.80 -13.53 -3.17
C ARG A 9 -0.55 -12.90 -2.85
N CYS A 10 -1.23 -12.32 -3.83
CA CYS A 10 -2.51 -11.64 -3.65
C CYS A 10 -3.59 -12.62 -3.16
N ILE A 11 -4.47 -12.11 -2.29
CA ILE A 11 -5.64 -12.85 -1.77
C ILE A 11 -6.96 -12.19 -2.18
N GLU A 12 -6.94 -11.37 -3.23
CA GLU A 12 -8.14 -10.85 -3.91
C GLU A 12 -9.09 -10.05 -2.99
N CYS A 13 -8.51 -9.33 -2.01
CA CYS A 13 -9.30 -8.61 -1.00
C CYS A 13 -9.73 -7.18 -1.39
N ASP A 14 -9.23 -6.67 -2.52
CA ASP A 14 -9.48 -5.33 -3.07
C ASP A 14 -9.22 -4.14 -2.13
N ILE A 15 -8.44 -4.33 -1.06
CA ILE A 15 -8.08 -3.24 -0.15
C ILE A 15 -7.28 -2.16 -0.90
N CYS A 16 -6.34 -2.56 -1.78
CA CYS A 16 -5.57 -1.62 -2.59
C CYS A 16 -6.46 -0.76 -3.51
N VAL A 17 -7.55 -1.32 -4.04
CA VAL A 17 -8.55 -0.59 -4.83
C VAL A 17 -9.25 0.45 -3.96
N LYS A 18 -9.71 0.06 -2.76
CA LYS A 18 -10.45 0.93 -1.83
C LYS A 18 -9.61 2.08 -1.25
N VAL A 19 -8.34 1.83 -0.95
CA VAL A 19 -7.47 2.83 -0.27
C VAL A 19 -6.73 3.74 -1.24
N CYS A 20 -6.77 3.47 -2.55
CA CYS A 20 -6.05 4.28 -3.53
C CYS A 20 -6.79 5.60 -3.80
N PRO A 21 -6.26 6.77 -3.40
CA PRO A 21 -6.96 8.05 -3.57
C PRO A 21 -7.02 8.49 -5.05
N ALA A 22 -6.12 7.98 -5.88
CA ALA A 22 -6.05 8.28 -7.31
C ALA A 22 -6.74 7.20 -8.17
N ASN A 23 -7.41 6.22 -7.55
CA ASN A 23 -8.08 5.12 -8.23
C ASN A 23 -7.16 4.41 -9.25
N VAL A 24 -5.92 4.07 -8.92
CA VAL A 24 -4.95 3.47 -9.87
C VAL A 24 -5.33 2.05 -10.30
N PHE A 25 -6.06 1.33 -9.45
CA PHE A 25 -6.37 -0.09 -9.63
C PHE A 25 -7.79 -0.30 -10.15
N ASP A 26 -7.97 -1.30 -11.01
CA ASP A 26 -9.27 -1.87 -11.35
C ASP A 26 -9.41 -3.24 -10.71
N ALA A 27 -10.55 -3.47 -10.04
CA ALA A 27 -10.90 -4.79 -9.51
C ALA A 27 -11.25 -5.73 -10.65
N VAL A 28 -10.81 -6.98 -10.55
CA VAL A 28 -11.12 -8.03 -11.52
C VAL A 28 -11.77 -9.19 -10.76
N PRO A 29 -12.92 -9.72 -11.21
CA PRO A 29 -13.56 -10.85 -10.54
C PRO A 29 -12.61 -12.05 -10.40
N ASP A 30 -12.61 -12.67 -9.23
CA ASP A 30 -11.86 -13.90 -8.91
C ASP A 30 -10.37 -13.85 -9.31
N SER A 31 -9.74 -12.68 -9.19
CA SER A 31 -8.33 -12.47 -9.53
C SER A 31 -7.75 -11.22 -8.88
N ALA A 32 -6.42 -11.10 -8.94
CA ALA A 32 -5.73 -9.92 -8.43
C ALA A 32 -6.11 -8.66 -9.24
N PRO A 33 -6.27 -7.49 -8.59
CA PRO A 33 -6.57 -6.24 -9.28
C PRO A 33 -5.40 -5.82 -10.18
N ILE A 34 -5.74 -5.20 -11.31
CA ILE A 34 -4.75 -4.73 -12.28
C ILE A 34 -4.38 -3.27 -12.02
N ILE A 35 -3.15 -2.89 -12.37
CA ILE A 35 -2.69 -1.50 -12.39
C ILE A 35 -3.21 -0.87 -13.69
N ALA A 36 -4.36 -0.19 -13.63
CA ALA A 36 -5.03 0.35 -14.81
C ALA A 36 -4.52 1.75 -15.20
N ARG A 37 -4.11 2.54 -14.20
CA ARG A 37 -3.73 3.96 -14.36
C ARG A 37 -2.45 4.26 -13.60
N GLN A 38 -1.35 3.61 -13.99
CA GLN A 38 -0.09 3.67 -13.24
C GLN A 38 0.45 5.11 -13.11
N ASP A 39 0.30 5.92 -14.16
CA ASP A 39 0.76 7.32 -14.19
C ASP A 39 0.02 8.23 -13.18
N ASP A 40 -1.18 7.85 -12.74
CA ASP A 40 -1.93 8.59 -11.73
C ASP A 40 -1.41 8.32 -10.31
N CYS A 41 -0.46 7.39 -10.14
CA CYS A 41 0.05 6.99 -8.85
C CYS A 41 0.83 8.11 -8.15
N GLN A 42 0.25 8.62 -7.06
CA GLN A 42 0.85 9.66 -6.22
C GLN A 42 1.99 9.15 -5.29
N THR A 43 2.46 7.91 -5.48
CA THR A 43 3.55 7.29 -4.67
C THR A 43 3.33 7.44 -3.15
N CYS A 44 2.09 7.29 -2.71
CA CYS A 44 1.67 7.45 -1.31
C CYS A 44 1.81 6.18 -0.46
N TYR A 45 2.14 5.05 -1.08
CA TYR A 45 2.32 3.73 -0.44
C TYR A 45 1.12 3.14 0.30
N LEU A 46 -0.06 3.77 0.28
CA LEU A 46 -1.23 3.26 1.01
C LEU A 46 -1.59 1.82 0.62
N CYS A 47 -1.50 1.46 -0.66
CA CYS A 47 -1.75 0.10 -1.11
C CYS A 47 -0.76 -0.92 -0.53
N GLU A 48 0.53 -0.57 -0.42
CA GLU A 48 1.56 -1.39 0.21
C GLU A 48 1.39 -1.47 1.73
N ILE A 49 1.02 -0.37 2.38
CA ILE A 49 0.75 -0.30 3.83
C ILE A 49 -0.45 -1.18 4.20
N TYR A 50 -1.52 -1.16 3.42
CA TYR A 50 -2.77 -1.83 3.78
C TYR A 50 -2.92 -3.26 3.25
N CYS A 51 -2.18 -3.69 2.23
CA CYS A 51 -2.32 -5.04 1.65
C CYS A 51 -1.90 -6.21 2.57
N PRO A 52 -2.81 -6.93 3.25
CA PRO A 52 -2.53 -7.84 4.39
C PRO A 52 -1.34 -8.80 4.23
N VAL A 53 -1.11 -9.25 3.01
CA VAL A 53 -0.13 -10.26 2.64
C VAL A 53 1.14 -9.70 1.99
N ASP A 54 1.33 -8.37 1.92
CA ASP A 54 2.47 -7.69 1.25
C ASP A 54 2.56 -7.88 -0.27
N ALA A 55 1.45 -8.07 -0.99
CA ALA A 55 1.46 -8.41 -2.43
C ALA A 55 1.80 -7.24 -3.39
N LEU A 56 2.05 -6.03 -2.89
CA LEU A 56 2.33 -4.87 -3.74
C LEU A 56 3.74 -4.32 -3.47
N TYR A 57 4.35 -3.80 -4.53
CA TYR A 57 5.59 -3.03 -4.47
C TYR A 57 5.42 -1.67 -5.12
N VAL A 58 5.70 -0.62 -4.33
CA VAL A 58 5.75 0.76 -4.79
C VAL A 58 7.21 1.22 -4.83
N ALA A 59 7.68 1.61 -6.01
CA ALA A 59 9.01 2.21 -6.17
C ALA A 59 9.04 3.64 -5.60
N HIS A 60 10.21 4.07 -5.15
CA HIS A 60 10.47 5.41 -4.60
C HIS A 60 10.35 6.56 -5.59
N ARG A 61 10.43 6.26 -6.89
CA ARG A 61 10.39 7.26 -7.95
C ARG A 61 8.95 7.72 -8.17
N ALA A 62 8.68 9.02 -8.04
CA ALA A 62 7.33 9.57 -8.17
C ALA A 62 6.84 9.66 -9.63
N GLU A 63 7.77 9.74 -10.58
CA GLU A 63 7.47 9.95 -12.00
C GLU A 63 8.25 8.98 -12.89
N GLY A 64 7.58 8.46 -13.91
CA GLY A 64 8.16 7.55 -14.90
C GLY A 64 8.30 6.12 -14.37
N HIS A 65 7.91 5.16 -15.22
CA HIS A 65 7.97 3.74 -14.92
C HIS A 65 9.39 3.31 -14.54
N PHE A 66 9.50 2.57 -13.43
CA PHE A 66 10.72 1.90 -13.02
C PHE A 66 10.59 0.41 -13.35
N PRO A 67 11.07 -0.05 -14.53
CA PRO A 67 10.94 -1.44 -14.91
C PRO A 67 11.70 -2.32 -13.92
N ILE A 68 10.95 -3.05 -13.11
CA ILE A 68 11.43 -4.05 -12.17
C ILE A 68 10.52 -5.26 -12.27
N THR A 69 11.10 -6.45 -12.26
CA THR A 69 10.36 -7.71 -12.32
C THR A 69 9.97 -8.20 -10.94
N GLU A 70 8.94 -9.06 -10.87
CA GLU A 70 8.52 -9.69 -9.62
C GLU A 70 9.65 -10.49 -8.97
N ALA A 71 10.47 -11.16 -9.79
CA ALA A 71 11.62 -11.93 -9.32
C ALA A 71 12.66 -11.04 -8.62
N GLU A 72 12.96 -9.86 -9.19
CA GLU A 72 13.88 -8.90 -8.57
C GLU A 72 13.31 -8.30 -7.28
N VAL A 73 11.99 -8.06 -7.21
CA VAL A 73 11.32 -7.59 -6.00
C VAL A 73 11.39 -8.65 -4.89
N GLU A 74 11.19 -9.92 -5.22
CA GLU A 74 11.27 -11.04 -4.29
C GLU A 74 12.71 -11.25 -3.79
N GLU A 75 13.69 -11.33 -4.70
CA GLU A 75 15.11 -11.53 -4.36
C GLU A 75 15.62 -10.45 -3.40
N ARG A 76 15.18 -9.21 -3.61
CA ARG A 76 15.56 -8.05 -2.80
C ARG A 76 14.66 -7.85 -1.57
N ASN A 77 13.68 -8.73 -1.36
CA ASN A 77 12.70 -8.67 -0.27
C ASN A 77 12.02 -7.30 -0.18
N LEU A 78 11.54 -6.79 -1.31
CA LEU A 78 10.99 -5.45 -1.47
C LEU A 78 9.47 -5.36 -1.26
N PHE A 79 8.74 -6.46 -1.41
CA PHE A 79 7.32 -6.56 -1.08
C PHE A 79 7.06 -6.12 0.35
N GLY A 80 6.19 -5.13 0.58
CA GLY A 80 5.88 -4.61 1.92
C GLY A 80 7.06 -3.95 2.65
N SER A 81 8.17 -3.66 1.95
CA SER A 81 9.37 -3.06 2.55
C SER A 81 9.10 -1.70 3.16
N TYR A 82 8.22 -0.89 2.56
CA TYR A 82 7.83 0.41 3.10
C TYR A 82 7.06 0.26 4.42
N ALA A 83 6.06 -0.64 4.45
CA ALA A 83 5.29 -0.91 5.66
C ALA A 83 6.20 -1.42 6.79
N ARG A 84 7.12 -2.34 6.49
CA ARG A 84 8.13 -2.83 7.45
C ARG A 84 9.04 -1.72 7.96
N ALA A 85 9.55 -0.86 7.08
CA ALA A 85 10.44 0.24 7.45
C ALA A 85 9.78 1.23 8.43
N LEU A 86 8.48 1.48 8.27
CA LEU A 86 7.70 2.30 9.20
C LEU A 86 7.34 1.58 10.52
N GLY A 87 7.66 0.30 10.66
CA GLY A 87 7.18 -0.53 11.76
C GLY A 87 5.66 -0.74 11.72
N TRP A 88 5.02 -0.55 10.55
CA TRP A 88 3.59 -0.69 10.38
C TRP A 88 3.19 -2.16 10.32
N LYS A 89 2.66 -2.70 11.43
CA LYS A 89 2.29 -4.12 11.56
C LYS A 89 0.83 -4.46 11.20
N ARG A 90 0.14 -3.54 10.50
CA ARG A 90 -1.25 -3.62 10.00
C ARG A 90 -2.37 -3.76 11.02
N GLY A 91 -3.38 -2.89 10.89
CA GLY A 91 -4.81 -3.24 10.94
C GLY A 91 -5.41 -3.84 12.22
N LYS A 92 -4.64 -4.05 13.28
CA LYS A 92 -5.19 -4.39 14.59
C LYS A 92 -5.73 -3.10 15.20
N ALA A 93 -7.04 -3.06 15.52
CA ALA A 93 -7.61 -2.03 16.36
C ALA A 93 -6.76 -1.96 17.63
N GLY A 94 -6.00 -0.89 17.76
CA GLY A 94 -4.95 -0.77 18.76
C GLY A 94 -4.83 0.67 19.20
N GLY A 95 -5.90 1.29 19.67
CA GLY A 95 -5.68 2.32 20.68
C GLY A 95 -6.03 3.76 20.34
N THR A 96 -6.97 4.09 19.44
CA THR A 96 -7.45 5.50 19.46
C THR A 96 -8.24 5.80 20.72
N GLU A 97 -8.78 4.78 21.38
CA GLU A 97 -9.49 4.91 22.66
C GLU A 97 -8.57 5.42 23.79
N HIS A 98 -7.25 5.24 23.65
CA HIS A 98 -6.25 5.76 24.60
C HIS A 98 -5.41 6.92 24.04
N ASP A 99 -5.59 7.32 22.78
CA ASP A 99 -4.80 8.38 22.17
C ASP A 99 -5.13 9.73 22.81
N PRO A 100 -4.24 10.34 23.63
CA PRO A 100 -4.52 11.59 24.33
C PRO A 100 -4.49 12.81 23.40
N THR A 101 -4.17 12.66 22.11
CA THR A 101 -4.08 13.74 21.12
C THR A 101 -5.37 14.56 21.02
N HIS A 102 -6.53 13.94 21.25
CA HIS A 102 -7.82 14.64 21.31
C HIS A 102 -7.89 15.73 22.41
N ARG A 103 -7.03 15.66 23.43
CA ARG A 103 -6.97 16.61 24.57
C ARG A 103 -6.04 17.79 24.33
N ILE A 104 -5.25 17.78 23.25
CA ILE A 104 -4.23 18.83 22.99
C ILE A 104 -4.87 20.21 22.81
N ARG A 105 -6.11 20.30 22.31
CA ARG A 105 -6.84 21.58 22.19
C ARG A 105 -7.53 22.06 23.47
N VAL A 106 -7.53 21.26 24.55
CA VAL A 106 -8.27 21.57 25.78
C VAL A 106 -7.46 22.52 26.71
N ALA A 107 -6.16 22.68 26.50
CA ALA A 107 -5.30 23.58 27.27
C ALA A 107 -5.33 25.05 26.79
N ALA A 108 -6.29 25.43 25.94
CA ALA A 108 -6.45 26.77 25.40
C ALA A 108 -7.75 27.43 25.88
N VAL A 109 -7.94 27.52 27.20
CA VAL A 109 -8.84 28.49 27.87
C VAL A 109 -8.22 28.85 29.23
#